data_AF-A0A7W3UZ06-F1
#
_entry.id   AF-A0A7W3UZ06-F1
#
_cell.length_a   1.000
_cell.length_b   1.000
_cell.length_c   1.000
_cell.angle_alpha   90.00
_cell.angle_beta   90.00
_cell.angle_gamma   90.00
#
_symmetry.space_group_name_H-M   'P 1'
#
loop_
_entity.id
_entity.type
_entity.pdbx_description
1 polymer ?
#
loop_
_entity_poly.entity_id
_entity_poly.type
_entity_poly.pdbx_seq_one_letter_code
_entity_poly.pdbx_strand_id
1 'polypeptide(L)'
;MSLLKLIGVLLDYPREELWQHGQELLQASEDPALSPARRKQLRRFVQELLDSDPLDAQDRWLSTFDRGRAMSLLVFEHIHGESRDRGQAMVDLIDAYRRNGFELDARELPDYLPLLLEYLSHRPQAEARDWLQHIGHIAGMLAARAAERGLPHALLLEILVEAGQGKVNLAVLRQRASEEVRDDSPEVMDRLWEEEAVRFGTDAPAQDCDPPHRSPARRVQPETQP
;
A
#
# COMPACT_ATOMS: atom_id res chain seq x y z
N MET A 1 -15.67 15.31 5.79
CA MET A 1 -14.96 14.12 5.28
C MET A 1 -15.59 12.83 5.82
N SER A 2 -15.60 11.73 5.07
CA SER A 2 -16.08 10.40 5.55
C SER A 2 -14.99 9.62 6.30
N LEU A 3 -15.38 8.63 7.11
CA LEU A 3 -14.43 7.80 7.86
C LEU A 3 -13.36 7.11 6.97
N LEU A 4 -13.73 6.54 5.83
CA LEU A 4 -12.77 5.87 4.95
C LEU A 4 -11.75 6.86 4.37
N LYS A 5 -12.21 8.04 3.94
CA LYS A 5 -11.31 9.09 3.47
C LYS A 5 -10.38 9.58 4.58
N LEU A 6 -10.88 9.74 5.81
CA LEU A 6 -10.06 10.09 6.96
C LEU A 6 -8.96 9.04 7.19
N ILE A 7 -9.31 7.75 7.22
CA ILE A 7 -8.32 6.68 7.44
C ILE A 7 -7.31 6.66 6.29
N GLY A 8 -7.75 6.85 5.04
CA GLY A 8 -6.85 6.99 3.90
C GLY A 8 -5.83 8.12 4.10
N VAL A 9 -6.29 9.32 4.45
CA VAL A 9 -5.42 10.49 4.73
C VAL A 9 -4.44 10.21 5.88
N LEU A 10 -4.89 9.53 6.95
CA LEU A 10 -4.04 9.22 8.10
C LEU A 10 -3.04 8.07 7.85
N LEU A 11 -3.26 7.27 6.80
CA LEU A 11 -2.33 6.24 6.35
C LEU A 11 -1.40 6.75 5.24
N ASP A 12 -1.74 7.82 4.53
CA ASP A 12 -0.89 8.41 3.49
C ASP A 12 0.33 9.11 4.12
N TYR A 13 1.35 9.37 3.29
CA TYR A 13 2.52 10.14 3.69
C TYR A 13 2.09 11.51 4.24
N PRO A 14 2.49 11.89 5.48
CA PRO A 14 1.99 13.10 6.12
C PRO A 14 2.64 14.34 5.52
N ARG A 15 2.00 14.89 4.48
CA ARG A 15 2.38 16.16 3.83
C ARG A 15 1.91 17.36 4.64
N GLU A 16 2.44 18.54 4.33
CA GLU A 16 2.18 19.79 5.06
C GLU A 16 0.68 20.14 5.14
N GLU A 17 -0.08 19.81 4.10
CA GLU A 17 -1.53 20.02 4.02
C GLU A 17 -2.28 19.34 5.18
N LEU A 18 -1.74 18.24 5.73
CA LEU A 18 -2.33 17.53 6.86
C LEU A 18 -2.49 18.45 8.08
N TRP A 19 -1.47 19.27 8.40
CA TRP A 19 -1.52 20.22 9.50
C TRP A 19 -2.40 21.44 9.18
N GLN A 20 -2.40 21.89 7.92
CA GLN A 20 -3.27 22.99 7.48
C GLN A 20 -4.75 22.65 7.65
N HIS A 21 -5.12 21.37 7.50
CA HIS A 21 -6.48 20.85 7.63
C HIS A 21 -6.76 20.15 8.98
N GLY A 22 -5.91 20.32 10.00
CA GLY A 22 -6.00 19.54 11.25
C GLY A 22 -7.35 19.61 11.98
N GLN A 23 -8.03 20.77 11.95
CA GLN A 23 -9.38 20.89 12.54
C GLN A 23 -10.42 20.02 11.83
N GLU A 24 -10.34 19.90 10.50
CA GLU A 24 -11.23 19.02 9.72
C GLU A 24 -10.96 17.55 10.07
N LEU A 25 -9.69 17.16 10.25
CA LEU A 25 -9.32 15.80 10.65
C LEU A 25 -9.89 15.45 12.04
N LEU A 26 -9.76 16.36 13.00
CA LEU A 26 -10.29 16.19 14.36
C LEU A 26 -11.83 16.09 14.35
N GLN A 27 -12.52 16.88 13.54
CA GLN A 27 -13.97 16.78 13.40
C GLN A 27 -14.39 15.45 12.77
N ALA A 28 -13.69 15.01 11.72
CA ALA A 28 -13.96 13.74 11.06
C ALA A 28 -13.70 12.53 11.97
N SER A 29 -12.82 12.66 12.96
CA SER A 29 -12.54 11.58 13.94
C SER A 29 -13.72 11.27 14.87
N GLU A 30 -14.73 12.14 14.92
CA GLU A 30 -15.95 12.00 15.72
C GLU A 30 -17.09 11.27 14.99
N ASP A 31 -16.77 10.53 13.91
CA ASP A 31 -17.77 9.85 13.06
C ASP A 31 -18.73 8.95 13.88
N PRO A 32 -20.06 9.14 13.77
CA PRO A 32 -21.05 8.42 14.57
C PRO A 32 -21.12 6.92 14.24
N ALA A 33 -20.56 6.46 13.12
CA ALA A 33 -20.45 5.04 12.79
C ALA A 33 -19.48 4.30 13.73
N LEU A 34 -18.59 5.02 14.42
CA LEU A 34 -17.64 4.46 15.37
C LEU A 34 -18.21 4.39 16.79
N SER A 35 -17.83 3.33 17.52
CA SER A 35 -18.10 3.24 18.95
C SER A 35 -17.46 4.41 19.71
N PRO A 36 -18.00 4.83 20.87
CA PRO A 36 -17.42 5.92 21.65
C PRO A 36 -15.94 5.70 22.02
N ALA A 37 -15.54 4.45 22.23
CA ALA A 37 -14.15 4.08 22.50
C ALA A 37 -13.25 4.31 21.27
N ARG A 38 -13.69 3.85 20.08
CA ARG A 38 -12.94 4.03 18.83
C ARG A 38 -12.83 5.51 18.45
N ARG A 39 -13.89 6.31 18.64
CA ARG A 39 -13.83 7.77 18.44
C ARG A 39 -12.77 8.42 19.32
N LYS A 40 -12.75 8.10 20.62
CA LYS A 40 -11.75 8.64 21.54
C LYS A 40 -10.32 8.25 21.14
N GLN A 41 -10.11 7.00 20.73
CA GLN A 41 -8.80 6.52 20.26
C GLN A 41 -8.38 7.22 18.96
N LEU A 42 -9.28 7.34 17.98
CA LEU A 42 -8.99 7.96 16.69
C LEU A 42 -8.73 9.47 16.85
N ARG A 43 -9.55 10.17 17.64
CA ARG A 43 -9.30 11.57 17.97
C ARG A 43 -7.94 11.76 18.62
N ARG A 44 -7.57 10.87 19.55
CA ARG A 44 -6.25 10.90 20.21
C ARG A 44 -5.12 10.70 19.20
N PHE A 45 -5.24 9.71 18.30
CA PHE A 45 -4.26 9.49 17.23
C PHE A 45 -4.08 10.75 16.37
N VAL A 46 -5.19 11.36 15.93
CA VAL A 46 -5.15 12.58 15.10
C VAL A 46 -4.49 13.74 15.86
N GLN A 47 -4.84 13.92 17.14
CA GLN A 47 -4.24 14.97 17.96
C GLN A 47 -2.73 14.76 18.16
N GLU A 48 -2.30 13.53 18.50
CA GLU A 48 -0.89 13.19 18.67
C GLU A 48 -0.08 13.38 17.37
N LEU A 49 -0.67 13.10 16.21
CA LEU A 49 -0.07 13.38 14.92
C LEU A 49 0.08 14.88 14.67
N LEU A 50 -0.98 15.66 14.89
CA LEU A 50 -0.98 17.11 14.68
C LEU A 50 -0.06 17.87 15.66
N ASP A 51 0.14 17.34 16.86
CA ASP A 51 1.03 17.91 17.88
C ASP A 51 2.51 17.55 17.64
N SER A 52 2.80 16.65 16.70
CA SER A 52 4.17 16.24 16.39
C SER A 52 4.83 17.13 15.34
N ASP A 53 6.17 17.17 15.37
CA ASP A 53 6.94 17.84 14.32
C ASP A 53 6.70 17.16 12.96
N PRO A 54 6.46 17.92 11.87
CA PRO A 54 6.20 17.34 10.56
C PRO A 54 7.30 16.42 10.04
N LEU A 55 8.57 16.74 10.26
CA LEU A 55 9.67 15.89 9.79
C LEU A 55 9.74 14.59 10.60
N ASP A 56 9.50 14.65 11.91
CA ASP A 56 9.43 13.46 12.76
C ASP A 56 8.24 12.56 12.38
N ALA A 57 7.10 13.14 11.99
CA ALA A 57 5.95 12.38 11.50
C ALA A 57 6.27 11.70 10.16
N GLN A 58 6.93 12.40 9.24
CA GLN A 58 7.34 11.87 7.94
C GLN A 58 8.38 10.74 8.07
N ASP A 59 9.40 10.92 8.92
CA ASP A 59 10.40 9.87 9.17
C ASP A 59 9.79 8.63 9.83
N ARG A 60 8.86 8.81 10.78
CA ARG A 60 8.09 7.69 11.36
C ARG A 60 7.24 6.97 10.32
N TRP A 61 6.67 7.69 9.35
CA TRP A 61 5.91 7.09 8.26
C TRP A 61 6.83 6.25 7.36
N LEU A 62 7.95 6.82 6.91
CA LEU A 62 8.92 6.13 6.04
C LEU A 62 9.48 4.89 6.72
N SER A 63 9.87 5.00 7.98
CA SER A 63 10.37 3.86 8.75
C SER A 63 9.33 2.76 8.96
N THR A 64 8.03 3.10 8.89
CA THR A 64 6.94 2.13 9.05
C THR A 64 6.57 1.45 7.74
N PHE A 65 6.37 2.21 6.66
CA PHE A 65 5.69 1.74 5.46
C PHE A 65 6.59 1.58 4.23
N ASP A 66 7.79 2.17 4.23
CA ASP A 66 8.66 2.26 3.04
C ASP A 66 9.93 1.37 3.13
N ARG A 67 10.23 0.80 4.31
CA ARG A 67 11.46 0.01 4.52
C ARG A 67 11.35 -1.47 4.19
N GLY A 68 10.16 -2.03 4.05
CA GLY A 68 9.99 -3.47 3.88
C GLY A 68 8.60 -3.82 3.35
N ARG A 69 8.48 -5.02 2.77
CA ARG A 69 7.26 -5.53 2.16
C ARG A 69 6.19 -5.85 3.20
N ALA A 70 6.59 -6.27 4.40
CA ALA A 70 5.66 -6.71 5.44
C ALA A 70 4.67 -5.62 5.89
N MET A 71 5.07 -4.35 5.84
CA MET A 71 4.22 -3.22 6.18
C MET A 71 3.76 -2.42 4.96
N SER A 72 4.16 -2.79 3.73
CA SER A 72 3.79 -2.08 2.50
C SER A 72 2.29 -1.81 2.42
N LEU A 73 1.92 -0.61 2.01
CA LEU A 73 0.52 -0.22 1.79
C LEU A 73 0.01 -0.59 0.39
N LEU A 74 0.80 -1.30 -0.42
CA LEU A 74 0.40 -1.84 -1.71
C LEU A 74 -0.34 -3.17 -1.52
N VAL A 75 -1.66 -3.15 -1.71
CA VAL A 75 -2.52 -4.30 -1.38
C VAL A 75 -2.15 -5.53 -2.20
N PHE A 76 -1.79 -5.39 -3.47
CA PHE A 76 -1.49 -6.54 -4.33
C PHE A 76 -0.12 -7.16 -4.07
N GLU A 77 0.80 -6.44 -3.41
CA GLU A 77 2.06 -7.02 -2.96
C GLU A 77 1.82 -8.19 -1.99
N HIS A 78 0.83 -8.05 -1.11
CA HIS A 78 0.45 -9.10 -0.13
C HIS A 78 -0.30 -10.29 -0.74
N ILE A 79 -0.89 -10.13 -1.94
CA ILE A 79 -1.69 -11.17 -2.60
C ILE A 79 -0.85 -11.93 -3.64
N HIS A 80 -0.13 -11.19 -4.48
CA HIS A 80 0.51 -11.70 -5.69
C HIS A 80 2.04 -11.67 -5.63
N GLY A 81 2.63 -10.92 -4.70
CA GLY A 81 4.07 -10.66 -4.69
C GLY A 81 4.54 -10.10 -6.05
N GLU A 82 5.54 -10.73 -6.65
CA GLU A 82 6.07 -10.38 -7.99
C GLU A 82 5.44 -11.18 -9.13
N SER A 83 4.32 -11.89 -8.90
CA SER A 83 3.72 -12.71 -9.94
C SER A 83 3.18 -11.85 -11.09
N ARG A 84 3.15 -12.45 -12.29
CA ARG A 84 2.53 -11.82 -13.48
C ARG A 84 1.06 -11.47 -13.26
N ASP A 85 0.38 -12.18 -12.35
CA ASP A 85 -1.02 -11.93 -12.00
C ASP A 85 -1.22 -10.54 -11.37
N ARG A 86 -0.19 -9.98 -10.71
CA ARG A 86 -0.21 -8.61 -10.18
C ARG A 86 -0.48 -7.58 -11.28
N GLY A 87 0.16 -7.75 -12.44
CA GLY A 87 -0.01 -6.83 -13.56
C GLY A 87 -1.44 -6.81 -14.09
N GLN A 88 -2.07 -7.99 -14.22
CA GLN A 88 -3.46 -8.07 -14.66
C GLN A 88 -4.41 -7.49 -13.60
N ALA A 89 -4.19 -7.78 -12.31
CA ALA A 89 -4.98 -7.22 -11.22
C ALA A 89 -4.93 -5.69 -11.19
N MET A 90 -3.76 -5.08 -11.47
CA MET A 90 -3.62 -3.62 -11.59
C MET A 90 -4.47 -3.06 -12.74
N VAL A 91 -4.45 -3.70 -13.91
CA VAL A 91 -5.26 -3.28 -15.06
C VAL A 91 -6.75 -3.35 -14.72
N ASP A 92 -7.19 -4.46 -14.14
CA ASP A 92 -8.59 -4.66 -13.77
C ASP A 92 -9.07 -3.63 -12.73
N LEU A 93 -8.20 -3.24 -11.79
CA LEU A 93 -8.50 -2.22 -10.78
C LEU A 93 -8.57 -0.81 -11.40
N ILE A 94 -7.65 -0.46 -12.30
CA ILE A 94 -7.69 0.81 -13.04
C ILE A 94 -8.99 0.91 -13.85
N ASP A 95 -9.39 -0.17 -14.53
CA ASP A 95 -10.63 -0.19 -15.29
C ASP A 95 -11.87 -0.12 -14.38
N ALA A 96 -11.81 -0.66 -13.16
CA ALA A 96 -12.85 -0.47 -12.16
C ALA A 96 -12.97 0.99 -11.71
N TYR A 97 -11.85 1.70 -11.49
CA TYR A 97 -11.85 3.12 -11.16
C TYR A 97 -12.43 3.98 -12.29
N ARG A 98 -11.96 3.79 -13.53
CA ARG A 98 -12.43 4.53 -14.71
C ARG A 98 -13.91 4.35 -14.97
N ARG A 99 -14.44 3.12 -14.83
CA ARG A 99 -15.88 2.84 -14.97
C ARG A 99 -16.74 3.63 -13.99
N ASN A 100 -16.16 4.06 -12.89
CA ASN A 100 -16.83 4.84 -11.85
C ASN A 100 -16.43 6.32 -11.86
N GLY A 101 -15.77 6.78 -12.94
CA GLY A 101 -15.37 8.18 -13.12
C GLY A 101 -14.23 8.62 -12.19
N PHE A 102 -13.46 7.68 -11.65
CA PHE A 102 -12.29 7.95 -10.83
C PHE A 102 -11.03 7.83 -11.70
N GLU A 103 -10.40 8.96 -12.01
CA GLU A 103 -9.18 9.01 -12.82
C GLU A 103 -7.96 9.12 -11.89
N LEU A 104 -6.97 8.27 -12.12
CA LEU A 104 -5.72 8.27 -11.36
C LEU A 104 -4.71 9.21 -11.99
N ASP A 105 -3.85 9.82 -11.16
CA ASP A 105 -2.63 10.42 -11.67
C ASP A 105 -1.70 9.33 -12.22
N ALA A 106 -0.95 9.64 -13.28
CA ALA A 106 -0.04 8.69 -13.92
C ALA A 106 1.07 8.16 -12.98
N ARG A 107 1.31 8.82 -11.85
CA ARG A 107 2.33 8.44 -10.85
C ARG A 107 1.78 7.57 -9.71
N GLU A 108 0.48 7.40 -9.61
CA GLU A 108 -0.16 6.65 -8.52
C GLU A 108 -0.37 5.19 -8.89
N LEU A 109 -0.04 4.31 -7.95
CA LEU A 109 -0.34 2.88 -8.09
C LEU A 109 -1.78 2.61 -7.66
N PRO A 110 -2.57 1.87 -8.47
CA PRO A 110 -4.00 1.71 -8.23
C PRO A 110 -4.30 0.94 -6.94
N ASP A 111 -3.38 0.07 -6.49
CA ASP A 111 -3.51 -0.78 -5.31
C ASP A 111 -2.94 -0.17 -4.03
N TYR A 112 -2.53 1.11 -4.07
CA TYR A 112 -2.13 1.85 -2.88
C TYR A 112 -3.33 2.04 -1.94
N LEU A 113 -3.23 1.53 -0.71
CA LEU A 113 -4.36 1.46 0.21
C LEU A 113 -5.02 2.83 0.50
N PRO A 114 -4.28 3.93 0.77
CA PRO A 114 -4.89 5.25 0.92
C PRO A 114 -5.72 5.71 -0.29
N LEU A 115 -5.22 5.48 -1.50
CA LEU A 115 -5.91 5.81 -2.75
C LEU A 115 -7.18 4.95 -2.91
N LEU A 116 -7.08 3.64 -2.64
CA LEU A 116 -8.23 2.74 -2.66
C LEU A 116 -9.29 3.22 -1.66
N LEU A 117 -8.91 3.63 -0.45
CA LEU A 117 -9.85 4.15 0.55
C LEU A 117 -10.49 5.47 0.12
N GLU A 118 -9.74 6.35 -0.55
CA GLU A 118 -10.32 7.54 -1.17
C GLU A 118 -11.36 7.17 -2.23
N TYR A 119 -11.04 6.24 -3.14
CA TYR A 119 -12.00 5.73 -4.12
C TYR A 119 -13.26 5.18 -3.42
N LEU A 120 -13.10 4.26 -2.46
CA LEU A 120 -14.20 3.63 -1.73
C LEU A 120 -15.04 4.63 -0.94
N SER A 121 -14.47 5.77 -0.53
CA SER A 121 -15.19 6.83 0.15
C SER A 121 -16.29 7.50 -0.71
N HIS A 122 -16.18 7.37 -2.04
CA HIS A 122 -17.14 7.87 -3.01
C HIS A 122 -18.11 6.78 -3.51
N ARG A 123 -17.97 5.54 -3.03
CA ARG A 123 -18.78 4.39 -3.45
C ARG A 123 -19.98 4.18 -2.53
N PRO A 124 -21.03 3.48 -3.02
CA PRO A 124 -22.11 3.02 -2.15
C PRO A 124 -21.55 2.20 -0.98
N GLN A 125 -22.12 2.39 0.22
CA GLN A 125 -21.61 1.77 1.46
C GLN A 125 -21.53 0.23 1.37
N ALA A 126 -22.45 -0.41 0.66
CA ALA A 126 -22.43 -1.85 0.45
C ALA A 126 -21.20 -2.29 -0.36
N GLU A 127 -20.92 -1.60 -1.47
CA GLU A 127 -19.74 -1.87 -2.32
C GLU A 127 -18.45 -1.62 -1.54
N ALA A 128 -18.36 -0.53 -0.78
CA ALA A 128 -17.22 -0.24 0.07
C ALA A 128 -16.99 -1.32 1.13
N ARG A 129 -18.06 -1.79 1.78
CA ARG A 129 -17.98 -2.91 2.74
C ARG A 129 -17.49 -4.18 2.08
N ASP A 130 -18.04 -4.56 0.94
CA ASP A 130 -17.66 -5.77 0.22
C ASP A 130 -16.17 -5.73 -0.15
N TRP A 131 -15.66 -4.60 -0.66
CA TRP A 131 -14.23 -4.41 -0.91
C TRP A 131 -13.39 -4.58 0.37
N LEU A 132 -13.78 -3.93 1.46
CA LEU A 132 -13.10 -4.06 2.75
C LEU A 132 -13.13 -5.48 3.32
N GLN A 133 -14.17 -6.27 3.02
CA GLN A 133 -14.19 -7.70 3.35
C GLN A 133 -13.13 -8.48 2.58
N HIS A 134 -13.01 -8.26 1.27
CA HIS A 134 -12.02 -8.93 0.44
C HIS A 134 -10.58 -8.64 0.90
N ILE A 135 -10.28 -7.37 1.21
CA ILE A 135 -8.94 -6.97 1.70
C ILE A 135 -8.78 -7.14 3.22
N GLY A 136 -9.82 -7.59 3.93
CA GLY A 136 -9.85 -7.60 5.40
C GLY A 136 -8.74 -8.45 6.03
N HIS A 137 -8.33 -9.54 5.37
CA HIS A 137 -7.21 -10.35 5.81
C HIS A 137 -5.86 -9.60 5.74
N ILE A 138 -5.65 -8.76 4.72
CA ILE A 138 -4.45 -7.94 4.55
C ILE A 138 -4.45 -6.83 5.59
N ALA A 139 -5.55 -6.07 5.70
CA ALA A 139 -5.70 -5.05 6.72
C ALA A 139 -5.52 -5.63 8.14
N GLY A 140 -6.05 -6.83 8.39
CA GLY A 140 -5.87 -7.53 9.66
C GLY A 140 -4.43 -7.98 9.92
N MET A 141 -3.69 -8.38 8.88
CA MET A 141 -2.28 -8.74 9.02
C MET A 141 -1.42 -7.51 9.28
N LEU A 142 -1.64 -6.42 8.54
CA LEU A 142 -0.99 -5.13 8.79
C LEU A 142 -1.31 -4.62 10.20
N ALA A 143 -2.56 -4.75 10.66
CA ALA A 143 -2.96 -4.39 12.02
C ALA A 143 -2.21 -5.22 13.09
N ALA A 144 -2.08 -6.52 12.84
CA ALA A 144 -1.37 -7.43 13.73
C ALA A 144 0.13 -7.09 13.82
N ARG A 145 0.79 -6.88 12.67
CA ARG A 145 2.19 -6.46 12.59
C ARG A 145 2.41 -5.10 13.25
N ALA A 146 1.52 -4.14 12.99
CA ALA A 146 1.56 -2.82 13.62
C ALA A 146 1.43 -2.92 15.14
N ALA A 147 0.51 -3.74 15.64
CA ALA A 147 0.34 -3.95 17.08
C ALA A 147 1.56 -4.60 17.72
N GLU A 148 2.15 -5.63 17.09
CA GLU A 148 3.35 -6.31 17.57
C GLU A 148 4.55 -5.36 17.65
N ARG A 149 4.66 -4.43 16.68
CA ARG A 149 5.70 -3.39 16.63
C ARG A 149 5.39 -2.17 17.51
N GLY A 150 4.26 -2.14 18.21
CA GLY A 150 3.83 -1.00 19.04
C GLY A 150 3.49 0.26 18.25
N LEU A 151 3.12 0.13 16.97
CA LEU A 151 2.83 1.24 16.08
C LEU A 151 1.39 1.74 16.26
N PRO A 152 1.17 3.07 16.31
CA PRO A 152 -0.16 3.64 16.52
C PRO A 152 -1.11 3.37 15.34
N HIS A 153 -0.57 3.13 14.14
CA HIS A 153 -1.33 2.81 12.92
C HIS A 153 -2.16 1.52 13.03
N ALA A 154 -1.87 0.64 14.00
CA ALA A 154 -2.68 -0.55 14.27
C ALA A 154 -4.17 -0.20 14.45
N LEU A 155 -4.46 0.92 15.11
CA LEU A 155 -5.83 1.42 15.30
C LEU A 155 -6.56 1.64 13.96
N LEU A 156 -5.90 2.30 13.01
CA LEU A 156 -6.50 2.64 11.72
C LEU A 156 -6.86 1.38 10.94
N LEU A 157 -5.95 0.42 10.92
CA LEU A 157 -6.10 -0.86 10.22
C LEU A 157 -7.17 -1.74 10.88
N GLU A 158 -7.24 -1.75 12.22
CA GLU A 158 -8.33 -2.42 12.95
C GLU A 158 -9.70 -1.84 12.59
N ILE A 159 -9.82 -0.51 12.49
CA ILE A 159 -11.07 0.14 12.09
C ILE A 159 -11.48 -0.30 10.67
N LEU A 160 -10.53 -0.46 9.74
CA LEU A 160 -10.83 -0.97 8.38
C LEU A 160 -11.37 -2.41 8.41
N VAL A 161 -10.78 -3.27 9.24
CA VAL A 161 -11.26 -4.66 9.44
C VAL A 161 -12.68 -4.67 10.01
N GLU A 162 -12.94 -3.82 11.01
CA GLU A 162 -14.27 -3.67 11.62
C GLU A 162 -15.30 -3.13 10.61
N ALA A 163 -14.91 -2.15 9.79
CA ALA A 163 -15.76 -1.55 8.76
C ALA A 163 -16.16 -2.55 7.67
N GLY A 164 -15.27 -3.50 7.33
CA GLY A 164 -15.59 -4.64 6.47
C GLY A 164 -16.57 -5.62 7.10
N GLN A 165 -16.72 -5.67 8.43
CA GLN A 165 -17.49 -6.72 9.13
C GLN A 165 -17.01 -8.15 8.81
N GLY A 166 -15.75 -8.31 8.41
CA GLY A 166 -15.15 -9.60 8.13
C GLY A 166 -14.92 -10.41 9.41
N LYS A 167 -14.95 -11.73 9.31
CA LYS A 167 -14.54 -12.64 10.40
C LYS A 167 -13.02 -12.80 10.42
N VAL A 168 -12.29 -11.72 10.67
CA VAL A 168 -10.83 -11.78 10.79
C VAL A 168 -10.48 -12.06 12.25
N ASN A 169 -9.79 -13.17 12.51
CA ASN A 169 -9.31 -13.47 13.85
C ASN A 169 -7.96 -12.78 14.08
N LEU A 170 -8.02 -11.53 14.57
CA LEU A 170 -6.82 -10.73 14.86
C LEU A 170 -5.87 -11.40 15.85
N ALA A 171 -6.35 -12.24 16.78
CA ALA A 171 -5.48 -12.94 17.72
C ALA A 171 -4.58 -13.97 17.02
N VAL A 172 -5.14 -14.73 16.06
CA VAL A 172 -4.36 -15.67 15.24
C VAL A 172 -3.37 -14.92 14.35
N LEU A 173 -3.77 -13.78 13.78
CA LEU A 173 -2.87 -12.96 12.96
C LEU A 173 -1.75 -12.35 13.79
N ARG A 174 -2.00 -11.92 15.03
CA ARG A 174 -0.97 -11.43 15.95
C ARG A 174 0.05 -12.52 16.30
N GLN A 175 -0.41 -13.75 16.55
CA GLN A 175 0.51 -14.87 16.74
C GLN A 175 1.42 -15.06 15.51
N ARG A 176 0.85 -15.09 14.30
CA ARG A 176 1.64 -15.19 13.06
C ARG A 176 2.63 -14.04 12.94
N ALA A 177 2.20 -12.81 13.16
CA ALA A 177 3.05 -11.62 13.09
C ALA A 177 4.21 -11.67 14.10
N SER A 178 4.02 -12.24 15.29
CA SER A 178 5.09 -12.41 16.29
C SER A 178 6.14 -13.45 15.91
N GLU A 179 5.79 -14.39 15.02
CA GLU A 179 6.67 -15.44 14.51
C GLU A 179 7.40 -15.02 13.22
N GLU A 180 6.98 -13.92 12.58
CA GLU A 180 7.58 -13.40 11.35
C GLU A 180 8.94 -12.74 11.61
N VAL A 181 9.91 -13.04 10.74
CA VAL A 181 11.20 -12.32 10.72
C VAL A 181 10.98 -10.95 10.09
N ARG A 182 11.47 -9.91 10.77
CA ARG A 182 11.39 -8.53 10.27
C ARG A 182 12.24 -8.34 9.02
N ASP A 183 11.68 -7.62 8.06
CA ASP A 183 12.28 -7.31 6.76
C ASP A 183 12.73 -5.85 6.63
N ASP A 184 12.51 -5.04 7.67
CA ASP A 184 12.76 -3.59 7.68
C ASP A 184 14.06 -3.20 8.42
N SER A 185 14.86 -4.18 8.86
CA SER A 185 16.16 -3.95 9.49
C SER A 185 17.24 -3.66 8.45
N PRO A 186 18.19 -2.75 8.72
CA PRO A 186 19.29 -2.44 7.80
C PRO A 186 20.03 -3.69 7.30
N GLU A 187 20.28 -4.66 8.18
CA GLU A 187 21.02 -5.89 7.83
C GLU A 187 20.25 -6.81 6.86
N VAL A 188 18.92 -6.74 6.87
CA VAL A 188 18.07 -7.50 5.93
C VAL A 188 18.00 -6.77 4.60
N MET A 189 17.88 -5.45 4.63
CA MET A 189 17.91 -4.61 3.43
C MET A 189 19.25 -4.72 2.70
N ASP A 190 20.37 -4.59 3.42
CA ASP A 190 21.72 -4.73 2.85
C ASP A 190 21.89 -6.09 2.17
N ARG A 191 21.38 -7.16 2.79
CA ARG A 191 21.44 -8.52 2.21
C ARG A 191 20.62 -8.65 0.93
N LEU A 192 19.39 -8.12 0.92
CA LEU A 192 18.55 -8.12 -0.27
C LEU A 192 19.22 -7.37 -1.43
N TRP A 193 19.85 -6.23 -1.14
CA TRP A 193 20.58 -5.44 -2.12
C TRP A 193 21.83 -6.15 -2.64
N GLU A 194 22.56 -6.87 -1.80
CA GLU A 194 23.71 -7.70 -2.21
C GLU A 194 23.31 -8.87 -3.11
N GLU A 195 22.14 -9.47 -2.87
CA GLU A 195 21.62 -10.59 -3.66
C GLU A 195 21.06 -10.14 -5.02
N GLU A 196 20.43 -8.96 -5.10
CA GLU A 196 19.87 -8.38 -6.34
C GLU A 196 20.91 -7.66 -7.21
N ALA A 197 22.14 -7.46 -6.74
CA ALA A 197 23.18 -6.77 -7.49
C ALA A 197 23.51 -7.48 -8.80
N VAL A 198 23.09 -6.87 -9.92
CA VAL A 198 23.41 -7.35 -11.27
C VAL A 198 24.93 -7.35 -11.46
N ARG A 199 25.51 -8.55 -11.58
CA ARG A 199 26.92 -8.73 -11.88
C ARG A 199 27.16 -8.40 -13.35
N PHE A 200 27.94 -7.36 -13.62
CA PHE A 200 28.37 -7.00 -14.97
C PHE A 200 29.70 -7.70 -15.32
N GLY A 201 29.80 -8.31 -16.51
CA GLY A 201 31.04 -8.91 -17.02
C GLY A 201 31.05 -10.44 -17.01
N THR A 202 32.24 -11.04 -16.91
CA THR A 202 32.45 -12.51 -16.98
C THR A 202 31.85 -13.29 -15.81
N ASP A 203 31.46 -12.58 -14.73
CA ASP A 203 30.84 -13.15 -13.53
C ASP A 203 29.30 -13.05 -13.54
N ALA A 204 28.71 -12.63 -14.66
CA ALA A 204 27.26 -12.67 -14.87
C ALA A 204 26.77 -14.12 -15.04
N PRO A 205 25.62 -14.51 -14.47
CA PRO A 205 25.05 -15.83 -14.71
C PRO A 205 24.79 -16.01 -16.21
N ALA A 206 25.36 -17.08 -16.80
CA ALA A 206 25.33 -17.34 -18.25
C ALA A 206 23.94 -17.72 -18.81
N GLN A 207 22.89 -17.65 -18.00
CA GLN A 207 21.54 -18.02 -18.38
C GLN A 207 20.78 -16.73 -18.68
N ASP A 208 20.27 -16.65 -19.91
CA ASP A 208 19.31 -15.63 -20.39
C ASP A 208 19.85 -14.44 -21.20
N CYS A 209 20.95 -14.64 -21.94
CA CYS A 209 21.36 -13.73 -23.01
C CYS A 209 21.44 -14.44 -24.37
N ASP A 210 20.35 -15.05 -24.81
CA ASP A 210 20.16 -15.40 -26.23
C ASP A 210 19.17 -14.40 -26.86
N PRO A 211 19.65 -13.37 -27.58
CA PRO A 211 18.75 -12.44 -28.24
C PRO A 211 17.99 -13.18 -29.36
N PRO A 212 16.69 -12.90 -29.56
CA PRO A 212 15.94 -13.55 -30.64
C PRO A 212 16.58 -13.20 -31.98
N HIS A 213 17.11 -14.22 -32.68
CA HIS A 213 17.66 -14.08 -34.03
C HIS A 213 16.56 -13.65 -35.02
N ARG A 214 16.31 -12.35 -35.14
CA ARG A 214 15.68 -11.79 -36.35
C ARG A 214 16.78 -11.51 -37.37
N SER A 215 16.99 -12.44 -38.29
CA SER A 215 17.79 -12.21 -39.48
C SER A 215 17.19 -11.04 -40.28
N PRO A 216 17.92 -9.95 -40.54
CA PRO A 216 17.41 -8.87 -41.37
C PRO A 216 17.27 -9.38 -42.81
N ALA A 217 16.06 -9.26 -43.37
CA ALA A 217 15.82 -9.57 -44.78
C ALA A 217 16.77 -8.74 -45.66
N ARG A 218 17.55 -9.43 -46.49
CA ARG A 218 18.54 -8.84 -47.40
C ARG A 218 17.85 -7.87 -48.36
N ARG A 219 18.14 -6.56 -48.24
CA ARG A 219 17.73 -5.57 -49.23
C ARG A 219 18.45 -5.86 -50.55
N VAL A 220 17.69 -6.18 -51.59
CA VAL A 220 18.16 -6.22 -52.98
C VAL A 220 18.36 -4.77 -53.42
N GLN A 221 19.58 -4.38 -53.77
CA GLN A 221 19.87 -3.07 -54.37
C GLN A 221 19.59 -3.13 -55.89
N PRO A 222 18.98 -2.10 -56.50
CA PRO A 222 18.80 -2.06 -57.94
C PRO A 222 20.13 -1.66 -58.62
N GLU A 223 20.57 -2.48 -59.58
CA GLU A 223 21.73 -2.19 -60.43
C GLU A 223 21.48 -0.91 -61.24
N THR A 224 22.38 0.06 -61.12
CA THR A 224 22.44 1.23 -62.00
C THR A 224 23.50 0.96 -63.05
N GLN A 225 23.11 0.81 -64.32
CA GLN A 225 24.06 0.71 -65.45
C GLN A 225 24.37 2.11 -66.02
N PRO A 226 25.59 2.31 -66.57
CA PRO A 226 26.08 3.60 -67.04
C PRO A 226 25.43 4.10 -68.32
#